data_AF-B1HTC2-F1
#
_entry.id   AF-B1HTC2-F1
#
_cell.length_a   1.000
_cell.length_b   1.000
_cell.length_c   1.000
_cell.angle_alpha   90.00
_cell.angle_beta   90.00
_cell.angle_gamma   90.00
#
_symmetry.space_group_name_H-M   'P 1'
#
loop_
_entity.id
_entity.type
_entity.pdbx_description
1 polymer ?
#
loop_
_entity_poly.entity_id
_entity_poly.type
_entity_poly.pdbx_seq_one_letter_code
_entity_poly.pdbx_strand_id
1 'polypeptide(L)'
;MEKMSLFTILALTGTSLSFLIGGWHVSLTVLVAFMVIDIVTGVIVSLVQKRLSSKIAFVGFLKKATIMIVIVLANLLDVLTASGAPVFRTMAIYFYIGMEGLSITENLARIGVPLPRGVKERLLQLANEENQQKY
;
A
#
# COMPACT_ATOMS: atom_id res chain seq x y z
N MET A 1 -33.17 18.55 7.13
CA MET A 1 -32.02 19.06 7.92
C MET A 1 -30.96 18.00 8.18
N GLU A 2 -31.33 16.79 8.60
CA GLU A 2 -30.39 15.70 8.93
C GLU A 2 -29.50 15.24 7.76
N LYS A 3 -30.07 15.02 6.56
CA LYS A 3 -29.30 14.69 5.35
C LYS A 3 -28.29 15.79 4.95
N MET A 4 -28.67 17.05 5.14
CA MET A 4 -27.82 18.20 4.84
C MET A 4 -26.62 18.27 5.81
N SER A 5 -26.83 17.95 7.08
CA SER A 5 -25.76 17.85 8.07
C SER A 5 -24.77 16.71 7.74
N LEU A 6 -25.27 15.54 7.32
CA LEU A 6 -24.44 14.41 6.89
C LEU A 6 -23.56 14.78 5.68
N PHE A 7 -24.13 15.40 4.65
CA PHE A 7 -23.37 15.80 3.46
C PHE A 7 -22.29 16.84 3.80
N THR A 8 -22.55 17.77 4.72
CA THR A 8 -21.55 18.74 5.18
C THR A 8 -20.38 18.04 5.90
N ILE A 9 -20.66 17.07 6.77
CA ILE A 9 -19.61 16.31 7.47
C ILE A 9 -18.77 15.52 6.46
N LEU A 10 -19.41 14.85 5.50
CA LEU A 10 -18.72 14.10 4.44
C LEU A 10 -17.87 15.02 3.55
N ALA A 11 -18.38 16.20 3.20
CA ALA A 11 -17.63 17.17 2.41
C ALA A 11 -16.40 17.67 3.18
N LEU A 12 -16.55 18.08 4.44
CA LEU A 12 -15.44 18.58 5.26
C LEU A 12 -14.35 17.52 5.46
N THR A 13 -14.76 16.28 5.75
CA THR A 13 -13.84 15.15 5.92
C THR A 13 -13.15 14.79 4.61
N GLY A 14 -13.89 14.71 3.51
CA GLY A 14 -13.34 14.43 2.18
C GLY A 14 -12.35 15.49 1.70
N THR A 15 -12.69 16.78 1.86
CA THR A 15 -11.81 17.90 1.51
C THR A 15 -10.54 17.88 2.36
N SER A 16 -10.67 17.66 3.67
CA SER A 16 -9.52 17.61 4.59
C SER A 16 -8.59 16.44 4.24
N LEU A 17 -9.15 15.25 3.97
CA LEU A 17 -8.38 14.08 3.59
C LEU A 17 -7.69 14.27 2.23
N SER A 18 -8.40 14.84 1.26
CA SER A 18 -7.82 15.16 -0.05
C SER A 18 -6.66 16.14 0.09
N PHE A 19 -6.78 17.15 0.95
CA PHE A 19 -5.68 18.07 1.24
C PHE A 19 -4.46 17.37 1.85
N LEU A 20 -4.68 16.51 2.87
CA LEU A 20 -3.60 15.79 3.55
C LEU A 20 -2.83 14.85 2.62
N ILE A 21 -3.51 14.21 1.67
CA ILE A 21 -2.89 13.34 0.67
C ILE A 21 -2.25 14.14 -0.49
N GLY A 22 -2.58 15.44 -0.62
CA GLY A 22 -2.10 16.31 -1.70
C GLY A 22 -2.90 16.23 -3.01
N GLY A 23 -4.13 15.72 -2.93
CA GLY A 23 -5.02 15.48 -4.07
C GLY A 23 -4.92 14.08 -4.66
N TRP A 24 -5.89 13.76 -5.51
CA TRP A 24 -6.02 12.46 -6.16
C TRP A 24 -5.34 12.47 -7.53
N HIS A 25 -4.18 11.82 -7.62
CA HIS A 25 -3.40 11.72 -8.86
C HIS A 25 -3.34 10.27 -9.36
N VAL A 26 -2.94 10.09 -10.62
CA VAL A 26 -2.81 8.75 -11.23
C VAL A 26 -1.84 7.87 -10.43
N SER A 27 -0.73 8.42 -9.93
CA SER A 27 0.24 7.69 -9.11
C SER A 27 -0.38 7.11 -7.84
N LEU A 28 -1.22 7.87 -7.14
CA LEU A 28 -1.96 7.39 -5.97
C LEU A 28 -2.98 6.31 -6.35
N THR A 29 -3.65 6.46 -7.49
CA THR A 29 -4.59 5.45 -8.01
C THR A 29 -3.88 4.12 -8.25
N VAL A 30 -2.68 4.15 -8.85
CA VAL A 30 -1.86 2.96 -9.07
C VAL A 30 -1.45 2.33 -7.75
N LEU A 31 -1.00 3.10 -6.77
CA LEU A 31 -0.66 2.57 -5.44
C LEU A 31 -1.85 1.88 -4.77
N VAL A 32 -3.03 2.50 -4.79
CA VAL A 32 -4.25 1.90 -4.23
C VAL A 32 -4.61 0.60 -4.96
N ALA A 33 -4.51 0.56 -6.30
CA ALA A 33 -4.74 -0.65 -7.06
C ALA A 33 -3.78 -1.77 -6.65
N PHE A 34 -2.48 -1.47 -6.49
CA PHE A 34 -1.48 -2.43 -6.02
C PHE A 34 -1.80 -2.95 -4.61
N MET A 35 -2.16 -2.08 -3.66
CA MET A 35 -2.56 -2.51 -2.31
C MET A 35 -3.80 -3.42 -2.34
N VAL A 36 -4.79 -3.12 -3.17
CA VAL A 36 -5.99 -3.95 -3.32
C VAL A 36 -5.62 -5.32 -3.90
N ILE A 37 -4.79 -5.35 -4.95
CA ILE A 37 -4.32 -6.61 -5.55
C ILE A 37 -3.51 -7.42 -4.53
N ASP A 38 -2.66 -6.79 -3.72
CA ASP A 38 -1.91 -7.47 -2.67
C ASP A 38 -2.83 -8.10 -1.62
N ILE A 39 -3.85 -7.37 -1.15
CA ILE A 39 -4.85 -7.91 -0.22
C ILE A 39 -5.58 -9.11 -0.85
N VAL A 40 -6.04 -8.99 -2.09
CA VAL A 40 -6.76 -10.06 -2.79
C VAL A 40 -5.87 -11.29 -2.98
N THR A 41 -4.63 -11.11 -3.45
CA THR A 41 -3.68 -12.22 -3.64
C THR A 41 -3.30 -12.88 -2.33
N GLY A 42 -3.11 -12.11 -1.24
CA GLY A 42 -2.85 -12.64 0.09
C GLY A 42 -4.01 -13.45 0.66
N VAL A 43 -5.26 -13.05 0.38
CA VAL A 43 -6.45 -13.83 0.72
C VAL A 43 -6.50 -15.13 -0.10
N ILE A 44 -6.23 -15.07 -1.40
CA ILE A 44 -6.18 -16.27 -2.26
C ILE A 44 -5.14 -17.28 -1.73
N VAL A 45 -3.92 -16.82 -1.41
CA VAL A 45 -2.86 -17.67 -0.82
C VAL A 45 -3.37 -18.35 0.44
N SER A 46 -4.01 -17.58 1.34
CA SER A 46 -4.49 -18.08 2.63
C SER A 46 -5.62 -19.11 2.46
N LEU A 47 -6.48 -18.94 1.45
CA LEU A 47 -7.52 -19.91 1.08
C LEU A 47 -6.93 -21.21 0.53
N VAL A 48 -5.99 -21.10 -0.43
CA VAL A 48 -5.31 -22.26 -1.05
C VAL A 48 -4.56 -23.08 0.01
N GLN A 49 -3.90 -22.40 0.95
CA GLN A 49 -3.15 -23.05 2.03
C GLN A 49 -4.03 -23.51 3.20
N LYS A 50 -5.35 -23.28 3.16
CA LYS A 50 -6.31 -23.58 4.24
C LYS A 50 -5.93 -22.94 5.58
N ARG A 51 -5.35 -21.74 5.53
CA ARG A 51 -4.88 -20.96 6.69
C ARG A 51 -5.56 -19.59 6.78
N LEU A 52 -6.83 -19.52 6.38
CA LEU A 52 -7.59 -18.27 6.45
C LEU A 52 -7.73 -17.83 7.91
N SER A 53 -7.22 -16.64 8.22
CA SER A 53 -7.34 -16.02 9.53
C SER A 53 -7.66 -14.55 9.37
N SER A 54 -8.80 -14.12 9.91
CA SER A 54 -9.21 -12.72 9.93
C SER A 54 -8.20 -11.84 10.65
N LYS A 55 -7.47 -12.38 11.64
CA LYS A 55 -6.38 -11.68 12.32
C LYS A 55 -5.23 -11.36 11.36
N ILE A 56 -4.84 -12.31 10.51
CA ILE A 56 -3.77 -12.11 9.51
C ILE A 56 -4.23 -11.08 8.47
N ALA A 57 -5.46 -11.20 7.99
CA ALA A 57 -6.03 -10.24 7.04
C ALA A 57 -6.10 -8.81 7.61
N PHE A 58 -6.54 -8.67 8.88
CA PHE A 58 -6.60 -7.38 9.56
C PHE A 58 -5.22 -6.75 9.75
N VAL A 59 -4.21 -7.54 10.12
CA VAL A 59 -2.82 -7.05 10.20
C VAL A 59 -2.32 -6.59 8.83
N GLY A 60 -2.65 -7.33 7.76
CA GLY A 60 -2.35 -6.92 6.39
C GLY A 60 -2.98 -5.57 6.03
N PHE A 61 -4.26 -5.40 6.33
CA PHE A 61 -4.98 -4.13 6.12
C PHE A 61 -4.35 -2.97 6.93
N LEU A 62 -4.03 -3.20 8.20
CA LEU A 62 -3.42 -2.19 9.06
C LEU A 62 -2.06 -1.73 8.51
N LYS A 63 -1.25 -2.64 7.95
CA LYS A 63 0.00 -2.26 7.25
C LYS A 63 -0.27 -1.30 6.09
N LYS A 64 -1.31 -1.55 5.27
CA LYS A 64 -1.67 -0.66 4.15
C LYS A 64 -2.19 0.69 4.63
N ALA A 65 -2.93 0.73 5.74
CA ALA A 65 -3.31 1.99 6.37
C ALA A 65 -2.08 2.81 6.82
N THR A 66 -1.05 2.14 7.37
CA THR A 66 0.22 2.81 7.72
C THR A 66 0.93 3.37 6.49
N ILE A 67 0.90 2.70 5.34
CA ILE A 67 1.45 3.23 4.09
C ILE A 67 0.78 4.56 3.74
N MET A 68 -0.56 4.65 3.84
CA MET A 68 -1.29 5.89 3.58
C MET A 68 -0.88 7.02 4.53
N ILE A 69 -0.59 6.71 5.80
CA ILE A 69 -0.06 7.69 6.75
C ILE A 69 1.31 8.22 6.27
N VAL A 70 2.18 7.35 5.76
CA VAL A 70 3.48 7.78 5.21
C VAL A 70 3.30 8.68 3.99
N ILE A 71 2.32 8.40 3.12
CA ILE A 71 2.00 9.28 1.98
C ILE A 71 1.54 10.67 2.44
N VAL A 72 0.72 10.74 3.50
CA VAL A 72 0.31 12.02 4.11
C VAL A 72 1.52 12.76 4.65
N LEU A 73 2.41 12.10 5.40
CA LEU A 73 3.62 12.73 5.92
C LEU A 73 4.53 13.24 4.80
N ALA A 74 4.71 12.46 3.72
CA ALA A 74 5.48 12.87 2.56
C ALA A 74 4.87 14.09 1.86
N ASN A 75 3.54 14.15 1.73
CA ASN A 75 2.87 15.33 1.21
C ASN A 75 3.03 16.57 2.11
N LEU A 76 3.00 16.40 3.44
CA LEU A 76 3.26 17.51 4.36
C LEU A 76 4.69 18.07 4.20
N LEU A 77 5.67 17.23 3.87
CA LEU A 77 7.02 17.69 3.51
C LEU A 77 7.05 18.45 2.18
N ASP A 78 6.30 18.01 1.18
CA ASP A 78 6.17 18.76 -0.08
C ASP A 78 5.54 20.15 0.15
N VAL A 79 4.50 20.23 0.99
CA VAL A 79 3.88 21.51 1.38
C VAL A 79 4.86 22.39 2.16
N LEU A 80 5.60 21.81 3.11
CA LEU A 80 6.58 22.52 3.92
C LEU A 80 7.73 23.12 3.09
N THR A 81 8.21 22.35 2.10
CA THR A 81 9.36 22.77 1.28
C THR A 81 9.00 23.80 0.21
N ALA A 82 7.70 24.05 -0.03
CA ALA A 82 7.19 25.02 -1.01
C ALA A 82 7.84 24.89 -2.40
N SER A 83 8.26 23.68 -2.76
CA SER A 83 9.06 23.38 -3.95
C SER A 83 8.27 23.47 -5.26
N GLY A 84 6.95 23.65 -5.19
CA GLY A 84 6.05 23.70 -6.34
C GLY A 84 5.80 22.34 -7.01
N ALA A 85 6.60 21.32 -6.69
CA ALA A 85 6.47 19.96 -7.21
C ALA A 85 6.43 18.94 -6.05
N PRO A 86 5.53 17.94 -6.08
CA PRO A 86 5.36 16.99 -4.98
C PRO A 86 6.42 15.87 -5.02
N VAL A 87 7.69 16.22 -4.79
CA VAL A 87 8.84 15.32 -4.92
C VAL A 87 8.78 14.20 -3.86
N PHE A 88 8.59 14.53 -2.59
CA PHE A 88 8.57 13.55 -1.49
C PHE A 88 7.42 12.56 -1.63
N ARG A 89 6.21 13.07 -1.88
CA ARG A 89 5.02 12.24 -2.06
C ARG A 89 5.18 11.33 -3.27
N THR A 90 5.70 11.84 -4.39
CA THR A 90 5.90 11.02 -5.60
C THR A 90 6.91 9.90 -5.33
N MET A 91 8.04 10.20 -4.69
CA MET A 91 9.02 9.17 -4.32
C MET A 91 8.42 8.12 -3.39
N ALA A 92 7.69 8.54 -2.35
CA ALA A 92 7.04 7.63 -1.40
C ALA A 92 6.03 6.71 -2.10
N ILE A 93 5.18 7.27 -2.97
CA ILE A 93 4.20 6.48 -3.74
C ILE A 93 4.90 5.41 -4.60
N TYR A 94 5.95 5.79 -5.34
CA TYR A 94 6.67 4.86 -6.23
C TYR A 94 7.41 3.79 -5.44
N PHE A 95 8.00 4.15 -4.30
CA PHE A 95 8.62 3.20 -3.39
C PHE A 95 7.60 2.16 -2.93
N TYR A 96 6.43 2.59 -2.45
CA TYR A 96 5.41 1.64 -1.98
C TYR A 96 4.75 0.84 -3.11
N ILE A 97 4.62 1.38 -4.33
CA ILE A 97 4.21 0.57 -5.49
C ILE A 97 5.18 -0.60 -5.69
N GLY A 98 6.49 -0.34 -5.59
CA GLY A 98 7.51 -1.39 -5.63
C GLY A 98 7.35 -2.42 -4.51
N MET A 99 7.14 -1.96 -3.27
CA MET A 99 6.93 -2.84 -2.10
C MET A 99 5.68 -3.72 -2.24
N GLU A 100 4.58 -3.15 -2.69
CA GLU A 100 3.34 -3.90 -2.98
C GLU A 100 3.56 -4.89 -4.13
N GLY A 101 4.30 -4.50 -5.17
CA GLY A 101 4.68 -5.39 -6.26
C GLY A 101 5.48 -6.61 -5.81
N LEU A 102 6.43 -6.42 -4.88
CA LEU A 102 7.18 -7.53 -4.27
C LEU A 102 6.26 -8.46 -3.49
N SER A 103 5.37 -7.92 -2.66
CA SER A 103 4.40 -8.69 -1.87
C SER A 103 3.44 -9.51 -2.75
N ILE A 104 2.92 -8.90 -3.82
CA ILE A 104 2.11 -9.60 -4.83
C ILE A 104 2.91 -10.74 -5.46
N THR A 105 4.15 -10.47 -5.85
CA THR A 105 4.99 -11.48 -6.50
C THR A 105 5.29 -12.66 -5.57
N GLU A 106 5.51 -12.40 -4.28
CA GLU A 106 5.64 -13.44 -3.26
C GLU A 106 4.35 -14.27 -3.13
N ASN A 107 3.18 -13.62 -3.09
CA ASN A 107 1.90 -14.31 -3.04
C ASN A 107 1.67 -15.20 -4.27
N LEU A 108 2.00 -14.72 -5.47
CA LEU A 108 1.95 -15.49 -6.71
C LEU A 108 2.89 -16.71 -6.67
N ALA A 109 4.11 -16.55 -6.15
CA ALA A 109 5.06 -17.65 -5.99
C ALA A 109 4.52 -18.74 -5.05
N ARG A 110 3.87 -18.34 -3.94
CA ARG A 110 3.29 -19.25 -2.94
C ARG A 110 2.14 -20.12 -3.47
N ILE A 111 1.46 -19.69 -4.53
CA ILE A 111 0.40 -20.46 -5.21
C ILE A 111 0.87 -21.12 -6.52
N GLY A 112 2.18 -21.10 -6.80
CA GLY A 112 2.78 -21.83 -7.92
C GLY A 112 2.68 -21.14 -9.28
N VAL A 113 2.40 -19.83 -9.32
CA VAL A 113 2.47 -19.08 -10.59
C VAL A 113 3.93 -19.01 -11.03
N PRO A 114 4.25 -19.40 -12.29
CA PRO A 114 5.62 -19.40 -12.78
C PRO A 114 6.14 -17.97 -12.87
N LEU A 115 7.27 -17.71 -12.19
CA LEU A 115 7.96 -16.43 -12.21
C LEU A 115 9.28 -16.52 -13.01
N PRO A 116 9.70 -15.45 -13.68
CA PRO A 116 11.02 -15.38 -14.28
C PRO A 116 12.13 -15.65 -13.26
N ARG A 117 13.19 -16.37 -13.66
CA ARG A 117 14.27 -16.81 -12.75
C ARG A 117 14.88 -15.66 -11.94
N GLY A 118 15.18 -14.53 -12.60
CA GLY A 118 15.77 -13.36 -11.93
C GLY A 118 14.87 -12.74 -10.86
N VAL A 119 13.54 -12.81 -11.00
CA VAL A 119 12.60 -12.31 -9.99
C VAL A 119 12.57 -13.25 -8.79
N LYS A 120 12.52 -14.56 -9.04
CA LYS A 120 12.50 -15.60 -8.00
C LYS A 120 13.78 -15.57 -7.14
N GLU A 121 14.95 -15.42 -7.77
CA GLU A 121 16.25 -15.38 -7.08
C GLU A 121 16.37 -14.15 -6.16
N ARG A 122 15.94 -12.98 -6.64
CA ARG A 122 15.95 -11.74 -5.84
C ARG A 122 14.99 -11.79 -4.67
N LEU A 123 13.80 -12.35 -4.85
CA LEU A 123 12.84 -12.54 -3.75
C LEU A 123 13.37 -13.50 -2.67
N LEU A 124 14.02 -14.60 -3.08
CA LEU A 124 14.65 -15.53 -2.14
C LEU A 124 15.80 -14.88 -1.36
N GLN A 125 16.59 -14.02 -2.00
CA GLN A 125 17.64 -13.26 -1.34
C GLN A 125 17.05 -12.33 -0.26
N LEU A 126 16.03 -11.54 -0.60
CA LEU A 126 15.36 -10.63 0.34
C LEU A 126 14.71 -11.38 1.53
N ALA A 127 14.05 -12.51 1.27
CA ALA A 127 13.45 -13.33 2.32
C ALA A 127 14.49 -13.93 3.28
N ASN A 128 15.69 -14.24 2.78
CA ASN A 128 16.79 -14.72 3.64
C ASN A 128 17.37 -13.59 4.49
N GLU A 129 17.49 -12.37 3.94
CA GLU A 129 17.97 -11.19 4.66
C GLU A 129 16.99 -10.77 5.79
N GLU A 130 15.67 -10.79 5.54
CA GLU A 130 14.65 -10.51 6.59
C GLU A 130 14.70 -11.52 7.75
N ASN A 131 14.99 -12.80 7.47
CA ASN A 131 15.12 -13.82 8.52
C ASN A 131 16.43 -13.66 9.33
N GLN A 132 17.47 -13.06 8.75
CA GLN A 132 18.73 -12.77 9.42
C GLN A 132 18.72 -11.45 10.22
N GLN A 133 17.81 -10.52 9.92
CA GLN A 133 17.65 -9.28 10.70
C GLN A 133 16.78 -9.43 11.95
N LYS A 134 16.31 -10.65 12.25
CA LYS A 134 15.41 -10.93 13.38
C LYS A 134 16.13 -11.26 14.70
N TYR A 135 17.41 -10.88 14.83
CA TYR A 135 18.24 -11.05 16.03
C TYR A 135 18.43 -9.72 16.77
#